data_AF-A0A1V6K266-F1
#
_entry.id   AF-A0A1V6K266-F1
#
_cell.length_a   1.000
_cell.length_b   1.000
_cell.length_c   1.000
_cell.angle_alpha   90.00
_cell.angle_beta   90.00
_cell.angle_gamma   90.00
#
_symmetry.space_group_name_H-M   'P 1'
#
loop_
_entity.id
_entity.type
_entity.pdbx_description
1 polymer ?
#
loop_
_entity_poly.entity_id
_entity_poly.type
_entity_poly.pdbx_seq_one_letter_code
_entity_poly.pdbx_strand_id
1 'polypeptide(L)'
;MIVLLSILALLTPAERDSLLAHTPGNDAFWSEVLSGSEGAMLDCIDGLFATIPRLDRLEMTSEALMDHAIGALDSREIWFESMPDSIFLNFLLQYRFDEEPVSPYRTPLVTYWTTWIADTDTTVAAVTESIARSIGRMRVRQYDFMGGVASPCDVLASGGGTPVELRVLLGSSLRALGIPVRPVLGWFQGPEGRESGWLEYWNGDGWAQLPLLSDSLPDGFAGLSLAVAGGEYITGEIVPCGKIAFQPVSVASDSLLLAVSIPCPGRYVALDWLDTDPAVPCSVELGEGAYMIHLSRRLSSGAVRLASMPVDVVAGTTVPVHLQDLENSLH
;
A
#
# COMPACT_ATOMS: atom_id res chain seq x y z
N MET A 1 6.18 8.39 1.25
CA MET A 1 7.35 7.48 1.33
C MET A 1 7.21 6.70 2.63
N ILE A 2 6.60 5.53 2.57
CA ILE A 2 6.54 4.59 3.71
C ILE A 2 7.90 3.90 3.71
N VAL A 3 8.65 4.02 4.81
CA VAL A 3 9.94 3.36 4.97
C VAL A 3 9.66 1.92 5.40
N LEU A 4 10.09 0.94 4.59
CA LEU A 4 10.08 -0.46 5.01
C LEU A 4 11.06 -0.64 6.18
N LEU A 5 10.53 -0.86 7.39
CA LEU A 5 11.34 -1.26 8.54
C LEU A 5 11.80 -2.71 8.29
N SER A 6 13.01 -2.84 7.76
CA SER A 6 13.59 -4.14 7.41
C SER A 6 14.33 -4.80 8.58
N ILE A 7 14.60 -4.07 9.66
CA ILE A 7 15.27 -4.57 10.86
C ILE A 7 14.74 -3.74 12.04
N LEU A 8 14.52 -4.38 13.20
CA LEU A 8 14.34 -3.75 14.52
C LEU A 8 15.51 -2.80 14.86
N ALA A 9 15.63 -1.69 14.15
CA ALA A 9 16.30 -0.53 14.69
C ALA A 9 15.23 0.21 15.48
N LEU A 10 15.16 -0.07 16.79
CA LEU A 10 14.50 0.85 17.72
C LEU A 10 14.95 2.26 17.39
N LEU A 11 14.00 3.19 17.40
CA LEU A 11 14.29 4.58 17.07
C LEU A 11 15.41 5.06 18.00
N THR A 12 16.45 5.65 17.42
CA THR A 12 17.47 6.30 18.22
C THR A 12 16.82 7.42 19.05
N PRO A 13 17.40 7.79 20.21
CA PRO A 13 16.85 8.89 21.00
C PRO A 13 16.64 10.18 20.19
N ALA A 14 17.55 10.49 19.26
CA ALA A 14 17.44 11.64 18.37
C ALA A 14 16.28 11.53 17.38
N GLU A 15 15.99 10.33 16.85
CA GLU A 15 14.83 10.11 15.97
C GLU A 15 13.52 10.23 16.75
N ARG A 16 13.46 9.67 17.97
CA ARG A 16 12.29 9.85 18.86
C ARG A 16 12.05 11.31 19.17
N ASP A 17 13.08 12.05 19.56
CA ASP A 17 12.99 13.49 19.87
C ASP A 17 12.51 14.29 18.65
N SER A 18 13.03 13.96 17.46
CA SER A 18 12.59 14.58 16.20
C SER A 18 11.11 14.32 15.93
N LEU A 19 10.63 13.08 16.09
CA LEU A 19 9.22 12.75 15.90
C LEU A 19 8.31 13.40 16.94
N LEU A 20 8.73 13.45 18.20
CA LEU A 20 8.01 14.14 19.28
C LEU A 20 7.86 15.63 18.99
N ALA A 21 8.90 16.29 18.48
CA ALA A 21 8.84 17.70 18.09
C ALA A 21 7.79 17.99 17.00
N HIS A 22 7.47 17.00 16.17
CA HIS A 22 6.45 17.09 15.13
C HIS A 22 5.05 16.64 15.59
N THR A 23 4.87 16.35 16.88
CA THR A 23 3.62 15.84 17.46
C THR A 23 3.06 16.77 18.56
N PRO A 24 2.94 18.10 18.31
CA PRO A 24 2.57 19.05 19.35
C PRO A 24 1.16 18.77 19.89
N GLY A 25 1.02 18.70 21.20
CA GLY A 25 -0.26 18.51 21.89
C GLY A 25 -0.57 17.05 22.23
N ASN A 26 0.16 16.09 21.65
CA ASN A 26 0.10 14.68 22.03
C ASN A 26 1.49 14.12 22.42
N ASP A 27 2.50 14.97 22.50
CA ASP A 27 3.89 14.65 22.82
C ASP A 27 4.08 14.07 24.23
N ALA A 28 3.33 14.59 25.21
CA ALA A 28 3.36 14.06 26.58
C ALA A 28 2.86 12.61 26.64
N PHE A 29 1.77 12.30 25.93
CA PHE A 29 1.23 10.95 25.81
C PHE A 29 2.25 9.99 25.19
N TRP A 30 2.84 10.36 24.05
CA TRP A 30 3.84 9.52 23.40
C TRP A 30 5.08 9.32 24.27
N SER A 31 5.54 10.37 24.95
CA SER A 31 6.69 10.29 25.87
C SER A 31 6.41 9.34 27.04
N GLU A 32 5.21 9.42 27.62
CA GLU A 32 4.79 8.53 28.70
C GLU A 32 4.74 7.07 28.24
N VAL A 33 4.09 6.79 27.11
CA VAL A 33 3.95 5.42 26.61
C VAL A 33 5.30 4.83 26.20
N LEU A 34 6.17 5.60 25.53
CA LEU A 34 7.51 5.15 25.12
C LEU A 34 8.42 4.89 26.33
N SER A 35 8.33 5.70 27.39
CA SER A 35 9.14 5.50 28.60
C SER A 35 8.60 4.40 29.53
N GLY A 36 7.30 4.15 29.48
CA GLY A 36 6.62 3.12 30.27
C GLY A 36 6.60 1.73 29.63
N SER A 37 7.10 1.57 28.39
CA SER A 37 7.08 0.31 27.64
C SER A 37 8.45 -0.32 27.52
N GLU A 38 8.50 -1.65 27.50
CA GLU A 38 9.73 -2.43 27.34
C GLU A 38 9.52 -3.67 26.46
N GLY A 39 10.62 -4.28 26.01
CA GLY A 39 10.60 -5.50 25.20
C GLY A 39 9.74 -5.37 23.94
N ALA A 40 9.01 -6.44 23.61
CA ALA A 40 8.19 -6.52 22.39
C ALA A 40 7.09 -5.45 22.32
N MET A 41 6.61 -4.96 23.47
CA MET A 41 5.64 -3.86 23.51
C MET A 41 6.28 -2.56 23.04
N LEU A 42 7.49 -2.25 23.54
CA LEU A 42 8.25 -1.10 23.08
C LEU A 42 8.55 -1.18 21.58
N ASP A 43 8.93 -2.36 21.08
CA ASP A 43 9.21 -2.57 19.64
C ASP A 43 7.98 -2.23 18.78
N CYS A 44 6.79 -2.63 19.21
CA CYS A 44 5.54 -2.31 18.51
C CYS A 44 5.24 -0.80 18.52
N ILE A 45 5.36 -0.17 19.69
CA ILE A 45 5.08 1.25 19.85
C ILE A 45 6.08 2.09 19.06
N ASP A 46 7.37 1.75 19.09
CA ASP A 46 8.41 2.41 18.30
C ASP A 46 8.15 2.25 16.80
N GLY A 47 7.84 1.03 16.35
CA GLY A 47 7.53 0.76 14.96
C GLY A 47 6.34 1.59 14.46
N LEU A 48 5.25 1.63 15.24
CA LEU A 48 4.10 2.48 14.95
C LEU A 48 4.47 3.97 14.96
N PHE A 49 5.16 4.45 15.99
CA PHE A 49 5.51 5.87 16.11
C PHE A 49 6.37 6.36 14.93
N ALA A 50 7.25 5.49 14.42
CA ALA A 50 8.08 5.74 13.25
C ALA A 50 7.25 5.86 11.95
N THR A 51 6.22 5.03 11.77
CA THR A 51 5.50 4.91 10.50
C THR A 51 4.19 5.69 10.43
N ILE A 52 3.54 5.96 11.56
CA ILE A 52 2.27 6.70 11.60
C ILE A 52 2.47 8.11 10.99
N PRO A 53 1.60 8.60 10.09
CA PRO A 53 1.65 9.97 9.59
C PRO A 53 1.49 11.01 10.72
N ARG A 54 2.00 12.21 10.50
CA ARG A 54 1.99 13.27 11.52
C ARG A 54 0.59 13.52 12.10
N LEU A 55 -0.44 13.63 11.26
CA LEU A 55 -1.81 13.92 11.72
C LEU A 55 -2.34 12.80 12.62
N ASP A 56 -2.09 11.55 12.25
CA ASP A 56 -2.53 10.40 13.03
C ASP A 56 -1.77 10.28 14.37
N ARG A 57 -0.50 10.68 14.44
CA ARG A 57 0.20 10.78 15.73
C ARG A 57 -0.46 11.79 16.67
N LEU A 58 -1.07 12.84 16.13
CA LEU A 58 -1.82 13.84 16.92
C LEU A 58 -3.17 13.31 17.39
N GLU A 59 -3.81 12.44 16.60
CA GLU A 59 -5.13 11.86 16.90
C GLU A 59 -5.05 10.56 17.70
N MET A 60 -3.89 9.90 17.76
CA MET A 60 -3.70 8.63 18.45
C MET A 60 -4.07 8.74 19.93
N THR A 61 -4.93 7.84 20.38
CA THR A 61 -5.33 7.72 21.78
C THR A 61 -4.64 6.52 22.44
N SER A 62 -4.57 6.52 23.78
CA SER A 62 -4.08 5.36 24.53
C SER A 62 -4.88 4.09 24.22
N GLU A 63 -6.21 4.21 24.11
CA GLU A 63 -7.08 3.07 23.79
C GLU A 63 -6.75 2.47 22.42
N ALA A 64 -6.66 3.29 21.37
CA ALA A 64 -6.34 2.82 20.02
C ALA A 64 -4.91 2.24 19.94
N LEU A 65 -3.93 2.93 20.52
CA LEU A 65 -2.54 2.46 20.50
C LEU A 65 -2.39 1.11 21.20
N MET A 66 -2.98 0.95 22.39
CA MET A 66 -2.90 -0.29 23.16
C MET A 66 -3.69 -1.41 22.50
N ASP A 67 -4.89 -1.14 21.96
CA ASP A 67 -5.67 -2.14 21.22
C ASP A 67 -4.87 -2.70 20.03
N HIS A 68 -4.17 -1.84 19.28
CA HIS A 68 -3.33 -2.28 18.17
C HIS A 68 -2.07 -3.01 18.60
N ALA A 69 -1.30 -2.46 19.54
CA ALA A 69 -0.03 -3.05 19.96
C ALA A 69 -0.23 -4.40 20.68
N ILE A 70 -1.14 -4.45 21.66
CA ILE A 70 -1.46 -5.69 22.39
C ILE A 70 -2.10 -6.70 21.44
N GLY A 71 -3.13 -6.27 20.68
CA GLY A 71 -3.85 -7.17 19.78
C GLY A 71 -2.95 -7.76 18.68
N ALA A 72 -1.99 -7.00 18.15
CA ALA A 72 -1.02 -7.53 17.19
C ALA A 72 -0.06 -8.54 17.84
N LEU A 73 0.47 -8.23 19.04
CA LEU A 73 1.37 -9.13 19.78
C LEU A 73 0.68 -10.44 20.15
N ASP A 74 -0.52 -10.38 20.73
CA ASP A 74 -1.29 -11.55 21.17
C ASP A 74 -1.69 -12.45 19.99
N SER A 75 -1.86 -11.85 18.79
CA SER A 75 -2.27 -12.58 17.60
C SER A 75 -1.11 -13.04 16.69
N ARG A 76 0.12 -12.61 16.97
CA ARG A 76 1.31 -12.80 16.11
C ARG A 76 1.56 -14.27 15.76
N GLU A 77 1.40 -15.17 16.73
CA GLU A 77 1.74 -16.58 16.60
C GLU A 77 0.52 -17.51 16.48
N ILE A 78 -0.69 -16.95 16.33
CA ILE A 78 -1.92 -17.77 16.19
C ILE A 78 -1.84 -18.69 14.97
N TRP A 79 -1.35 -18.16 13.86
CA TRP A 79 -1.34 -18.85 12.57
C TRP A 79 0.06 -19.24 12.07
N PHE A 80 1.09 -18.50 12.51
CA PHE A 80 2.43 -18.61 11.96
C PHE A 80 3.45 -18.66 13.09
N GLU A 81 4.00 -19.85 13.34
CA GLU A 81 5.13 -20.01 14.24
C GLU A 81 6.33 -19.23 13.66
N SER A 82 6.91 -18.30 14.44
CA SER A 82 8.05 -17.48 14.02
C SER A 82 7.80 -16.56 12.80
N MET A 83 6.67 -15.83 12.78
CA MET A 83 6.40 -14.81 11.75
C MET A 83 7.57 -13.82 11.61
N PRO A 84 8.07 -13.55 10.37
CA PRO A 84 9.13 -12.58 10.15
C PRO A 84 8.76 -11.18 10.66
N ASP A 85 9.70 -10.49 11.30
CA ASP A 85 9.46 -9.14 11.84
C ASP A 85 9.01 -8.15 10.76
N SER A 86 9.54 -8.26 9.54
CA SER A 86 9.12 -7.43 8.41
C SER A 86 7.65 -7.66 8.01
N ILE A 87 7.14 -8.89 8.15
CA ILE A 87 5.73 -9.19 7.90
C ILE A 87 4.87 -8.66 9.05
N PHE A 88 5.32 -8.89 10.29
CA PHE A 88 4.65 -8.42 11.49
C PHE A 88 4.50 -6.90 11.49
N LEU A 89 5.60 -6.15 11.40
CA LEU A 89 5.61 -4.69 11.53
C LEU A 89 4.86 -4.00 10.37
N ASN A 90 5.05 -4.47 9.14
CA ASN A 90 4.51 -3.78 7.96
C ASN A 90 3.07 -4.18 7.63
N PHE A 91 2.62 -5.38 8.00
CA PHE A 91 1.35 -5.92 7.51
C PHE A 91 0.44 -6.54 8.57
N LEU A 92 0.92 -6.81 9.79
CA LEU A 92 0.07 -7.21 10.90
C LEU A 92 -0.14 -6.09 11.92
N LEU A 93 0.90 -5.40 12.38
CA LEU A 93 0.88 -4.41 13.45
C LEU A 93 0.09 -3.13 13.11
N GLN A 94 -0.02 -2.81 11.82
CA GLN A 94 -0.61 -1.56 11.33
C GLN A 94 -1.95 -1.20 12.00
N TYR A 95 -2.08 0.07 12.35
CA TYR A 95 -3.22 0.66 13.10
C TYR A 95 -4.37 1.08 12.18
N ARG A 96 -4.12 1.19 10.88
CA ARG A 96 -5.12 1.46 9.83
C ARG A 96 -4.84 0.59 8.61
N PHE A 97 -5.85 0.44 7.77
CA PHE A 97 -5.79 -0.26 6.50
C PHE A 97 -5.72 0.69 5.30
N ASP A 98 -6.49 1.79 5.35
CA ASP A 98 -6.59 2.84 4.33
C ASP A 98 -6.77 4.20 5.07
N GLU A 99 -7.58 5.11 4.53
CA GLU A 99 -7.87 6.43 5.08
C GLU A 99 -9.00 6.47 6.14
N GLU A 100 -9.31 5.34 6.82
CA GLU A 100 -10.29 5.35 7.91
C GLU A 100 -9.77 6.07 9.19
N PRO A 101 -10.62 6.52 10.12
CA PRO A 101 -10.19 7.14 11.37
C PRO A 101 -9.32 6.23 12.28
N VAL A 102 -8.44 6.83 13.10
CA VAL A 102 -7.72 6.08 14.16
C VAL A 102 -8.78 5.59 15.14
N SER A 103 -8.92 4.28 15.29
CA SER A 103 -9.91 3.70 16.19
C SER A 103 -9.49 2.32 16.71
N PRO A 104 -9.82 1.97 17.97
CA PRO A 104 -9.56 0.64 18.52
C PRO A 104 -10.49 -0.39 17.90
N TYR A 105 -10.07 -1.02 16.81
CA TYR A 105 -10.90 -1.99 16.09
C TYR A 105 -10.60 -3.46 16.39
N ARG A 106 -9.41 -3.80 16.90
CA ARG A 106 -8.99 -5.21 16.99
C ARG A 106 -9.86 -5.98 17.96
N THR A 107 -10.01 -5.48 19.19
CA THR A 107 -10.81 -6.17 20.21
C THR A 107 -12.27 -6.37 19.79
N PRO A 108 -12.98 -5.34 19.27
CA PRO A 108 -14.34 -5.53 18.75
C PRO A 108 -14.43 -6.53 17.60
N LEU A 109 -13.50 -6.48 16.64
CA LEU A 109 -13.50 -7.38 15.47
C LEU A 109 -13.19 -8.83 15.89
N VAL A 110 -12.20 -9.06 16.76
CA VAL A 110 -11.92 -10.40 17.31
C VAL A 110 -13.16 -10.96 18.00
N THR A 111 -13.78 -10.17 18.89
CA THR A 111 -14.99 -10.57 19.62
C THR A 111 -16.12 -10.97 18.68
N TYR A 112 -16.33 -10.17 17.63
CA TYR A 112 -17.34 -10.48 16.62
C TYR A 112 -16.99 -11.77 15.87
N TRP A 113 -15.82 -11.84 15.23
CA TRP A 113 -15.51 -12.94 14.32
C TRP A 113 -15.31 -14.28 15.03
N THR A 114 -14.76 -14.30 16.24
CA THR A 114 -14.63 -15.55 17.02
C THR A 114 -15.99 -16.18 17.37
N THR A 115 -17.07 -15.40 17.34
CA THR A 115 -18.44 -15.92 17.51
C THR A 115 -19.01 -16.53 16.23
N TRP A 116 -18.48 -16.17 15.06
CA TRP A 116 -19.03 -16.51 13.74
C TRP A 116 -18.17 -17.47 12.92
N ILE A 117 -16.87 -17.51 13.15
CA ILE A 117 -15.95 -18.47 12.53
C ILE A 117 -16.31 -19.86 13.05
N ALA A 118 -16.45 -20.82 12.15
CA ALA A 118 -16.76 -22.19 12.54
C ALA A 118 -15.55 -22.84 13.18
N ASP A 119 -15.75 -23.71 14.18
CA ASP A 119 -14.66 -24.51 14.78
C ASP A 119 -13.88 -25.35 13.76
N THR A 120 -14.45 -25.58 12.57
CA THR A 120 -13.82 -26.31 11.45
C THR A 120 -12.86 -25.45 10.63
N ASP A 121 -12.94 -24.12 10.72
CA ASP A 121 -12.10 -23.18 9.98
C ASP A 121 -10.71 -23.09 10.66
N THR A 122 -9.95 -24.17 10.55
CA THR A 122 -8.68 -24.39 11.25
C THR A 122 -7.45 -23.95 10.45
N THR A 123 -7.65 -23.37 9.27
CA THR A 123 -6.58 -22.89 8.40
C THR A 123 -6.79 -21.41 8.07
N VAL A 124 -5.69 -20.70 7.82
CA VAL A 124 -5.70 -19.30 7.39
C VAL A 124 -6.61 -19.13 6.17
N ALA A 125 -6.48 -19.98 5.16
CA ALA A 125 -7.30 -19.93 3.95
C ALA A 125 -8.80 -20.09 4.25
N ALA A 126 -9.17 -21.03 5.14
CA ALA A 126 -10.57 -21.25 5.50
C ALA A 126 -11.17 -20.06 6.25
N VAL A 127 -10.48 -19.53 7.27
CA VAL A 127 -10.92 -18.35 8.03
C VAL A 127 -11.06 -17.15 7.11
N THR A 128 -10.03 -16.93 6.28
CA THR A 128 -10.02 -15.85 5.30
C THR A 128 -11.21 -15.94 4.33
N GLU A 129 -11.50 -17.12 3.78
CA GLU A 129 -12.63 -17.32 2.88
C GLU A 129 -13.98 -17.12 3.60
N SER A 130 -14.09 -17.58 4.85
CA SER A 130 -15.28 -17.44 5.69
C SER A 130 -15.63 -15.97 5.95
N ILE A 131 -14.65 -15.17 6.36
CA ILE A 131 -14.79 -13.73 6.60
C ILE A 131 -15.08 -12.99 5.30
N ALA A 132 -14.32 -13.27 4.24
CA ALA A 132 -14.53 -12.69 2.92
C ALA A 132 -15.96 -12.94 2.42
N ARG A 133 -16.44 -14.18 2.50
CA ARG A 133 -17.80 -14.56 2.11
C ARG A 133 -18.87 -13.86 2.95
N SER A 134 -18.63 -13.67 4.24
CA SER A 134 -19.54 -12.94 5.13
C SER A 134 -19.65 -11.47 4.73
N ILE A 135 -18.51 -10.79 4.56
CA ILE A 135 -18.46 -9.38 4.16
C ILE A 135 -19.00 -9.18 2.74
N GLY A 136 -18.75 -10.12 1.82
CA GLY A 136 -19.25 -10.07 0.45
C GLY A 136 -20.77 -10.15 0.31
N ARG A 137 -21.48 -10.51 1.38
CA ARG A 137 -22.96 -10.49 1.45
C ARG A 137 -23.51 -9.19 2.03
N MET A 138 -22.66 -8.28 2.51
CA MET A 138 -23.07 -6.98 3.04
C MET A 138 -23.55 -6.04 1.92
N ARG A 139 -24.32 -5.02 2.29
CA ARG A 139 -24.86 -4.06 1.32
C ARG A 139 -23.75 -3.17 0.77
N VAL A 140 -23.50 -3.25 -0.54
CA VAL A 140 -22.62 -2.30 -1.24
C VAL A 140 -23.33 -0.96 -1.40
N ARG A 141 -22.69 0.12 -0.93
CA ARG A 141 -23.14 1.50 -1.10
C ARG A 141 -22.33 2.19 -2.18
N GLN A 142 -22.96 3.08 -2.92
CA GLN A 142 -22.23 3.97 -3.81
C GLN A 142 -21.53 5.05 -2.99
N TYR A 143 -20.39 5.52 -3.49
CA TYR A 143 -19.65 6.59 -2.85
C TYR A 143 -20.49 7.88 -2.91
N ASP A 144 -20.96 8.33 -1.75
CA ASP A 144 -21.57 9.65 -1.64
C ASP A 144 -20.45 10.68 -1.45
N PHE A 145 -20.46 11.74 -2.27
CA PHE A 145 -19.40 12.76 -2.40
C PHE A 145 -19.03 13.51 -1.09
N MET A 146 -19.63 13.17 0.06
CA MET A 146 -19.61 13.95 1.30
C MET A 146 -19.17 13.18 2.56
N GLY A 147 -18.50 12.02 2.45
CA GLY A 147 -17.97 11.28 3.61
C GLY A 147 -16.57 10.73 3.38
N GLY A 148 -15.74 10.69 4.43
CA GLY A 148 -14.50 9.90 4.45
C GLY A 148 -14.78 8.42 4.67
N VAL A 149 -13.74 7.57 4.61
CA VAL A 149 -13.86 6.12 4.84
C VAL A 149 -14.28 5.88 6.29
N ALA A 150 -15.39 5.17 6.53
CA ALA A 150 -15.83 4.85 7.89
C ALA A 150 -14.88 3.85 8.58
N SER A 151 -14.88 3.84 9.93
CA SER A 151 -14.13 2.85 10.70
C SER A 151 -14.63 1.42 10.41
N PRO A 152 -13.77 0.39 10.48
CA PRO A 152 -14.21 -0.99 10.24
C PRO A 152 -15.35 -1.41 11.18
N CYS A 153 -15.34 -0.94 12.44
CA CYS A 153 -16.41 -1.20 13.38
C CYS A 153 -17.76 -0.59 12.95
N ASP A 154 -17.77 0.63 12.40
CA ASP A 154 -18.98 1.28 11.90
C ASP A 154 -19.53 0.59 10.64
N VAL A 155 -18.63 0.17 9.74
CA VAL A 155 -19.00 -0.58 8.53
C VAL A 155 -19.66 -1.89 8.93
N LEU A 156 -19.05 -2.62 9.88
CA LEU A 156 -19.57 -3.88 10.41
C LEU A 156 -20.94 -3.68 11.08
N ALA A 157 -21.06 -2.70 11.97
CA ALA A 157 -22.31 -2.40 12.68
C ALA A 157 -23.45 -1.99 11.75
N SER A 158 -23.13 -1.28 10.66
CA SER A 158 -24.13 -0.80 9.70
C SER A 158 -24.52 -1.84 8.63
N GLY A 159 -23.82 -2.99 8.57
CA GLY A 159 -24.11 -4.08 7.64
C GLY A 159 -23.81 -3.78 6.17
N GLY A 160 -22.93 -2.81 5.89
CA GLY A 160 -22.48 -2.52 4.54
C GLY A 160 -21.84 -1.15 4.36
N GLY A 161 -21.00 -1.02 3.33
CA GLY A 161 -20.23 0.18 3.00
C GLY A 161 -19.90 0.26 1.51
N THR A 162 -19.09 1.23 1.14
CA THR A 162 -18.49 1.35 -0.20
C THR A 162 -17.47 0.22 -0.45
N PRO A 163 -17.05 -0.03 -1.70
CA PRO A 163 -16.00 -1.02 -1.99
C PRO A 163 -14.69 -0.78 -1.21
N VAL A 164 -14.31 0.47 -0.95
CA VAL A 164 -13.15 0.82 -0.11
C VAL A 164 -13.40 0.41 1.34
N GLU A 165 -14.52 0.84 1.92
CA GLU A 165 -14.89 0.54 3.32
C GLU A 165 -15.01 -0.96 3.60
N LEU A 166 -15.53 -1.74 2.65
CA LEU A 166 -15.63 -3.19 2.79
C LEU A 166 -14.26 -3.87 2.69
N ARG A 167 -13.31 -3.32 1.90
CA ARG A 167 -11.91 -3.77 1.90
C ARG A 167 -11.22 -3.44 3.22
N VAL A 168 -11.44 -2.24 3.77
CA VAL A 168 -10.96 -1.85 5.10
C VAL A 168 -11.49 -2.81 6.17
N LEU A 169 -12.79 -3.10 6.17
CA LEU A 169 -13.36 -4.07 7.10
C LEU A 169 -12.73 -5.45 6.95
N LEU A 170 -12.57 -5.96 5.72
CA LEU A 170 -11.94 -7.27 5.50
C LEU A 170 -10.50 -7.29 6.02
N GLY A 171 -9.68 -6.33 5.59
CA GLY A 171 -8.28 -6.25 5.96
C GLY A 171 -8.07 -6.11 7.47
N SER A 172 -8.81 -5.20 8.11
CA SER A 172 -8.76 -4.99 9.56
C SER A 172 -9.26 -6.21 10.34
N SER A 173 -10.27 -6.92 9.83
CA SER A 173 -10.78 -8.16 10.45
C SER A 173 -9.75 -9.28 10.44
N LEU A 174 -9.08 -9.48 9.31
CA LEU A 174 -8.03 -10.49 9.18
C LEU A 174 -6.80 -10.15 10.04
N ARG A 175 -6.37 -8.88 10.05
CA ARG A 175 -5.29 -8.43 10.92
C ARG A 175 -5.63 -8.58 12.40
N ALA A 176 -6.87 -8.30 12.80
CA ALA A 176 -7.33 -8.48 14.17
C ALA A 176 -7.22 -9.95 14.62
N LEU A 177 -7.38 -10.90 13.70
CA LEU A 177 -7.26 -12.34 13.96
C LEU A 177 -5.85 -12.90 13.76
N GLY A 178 -4.83 -12.05 13.59
CA GLY A 178 -3.44 -12.50 13.45
C GLY A 178 -2.99 -12.83 12.02
N ILE A 179 -3.80 -12.52 11.01
CA ILE A 179 -3.49 -12.79 9.60
C ILE A 179 -2.95 -11.49 8.96
N PRO A 180 -1.66 -11.42 8.57
CA PRO A 180 -1.12 -10.23 7.91
C PRO A 180 -1.80 -10.02 6.55
N VAL A 181 -2.16 -8.77 6.27
CA VAL A 181 -2.81 -8.38 5.01
C VAL A 181 -2.16 -7.11 4.46
N ARG A 182 -1.92 -7.09 3.15
CA ARG A 182 -1.43 -5.91 2.42
C ARG A 182 -2.45 -5.46 1.35
N PRO A 183 -2.74 -4.16 1.23
CA PRO A 183 -3.37 -3.64 0.03
C PRO A 183 -2.36 -3.66 -1.13
N VAL A 184 -2.86 -3.97 -2.32
CA VAL A 184 -2.12 -3.88 -3.56
C VAL A 184 -2.86 -2.97 -4.51
N LEU A 185 -2.13 -2.06 -5.15
CA LEU A 185 -2.63 -1.20 -6.22
C LEU A 185 -1.95 -1.60 -7.54
N GLY A 186 -2.74 -1.76 -8.60
CA GLY A 186 -2.21 -2.12 -9.91
C GLY A 186 -2.82 -1.34 -11.05
N TRP A 187 -2.02 -1.14 -12.10
CA TRP A 187 -2.40 -0.48 -13.34
C TRP A 187 -2.38 -1.50 -14.47
N PHE A 188 -3.47 -1.52 -15.23
CA PHE A 188 -3.71 -2.47 -16.29
C PHE A 188 -3.86 -1.77 -17.64
N GLN A 189 -3.28 -2.38 -18.66
CA GLN A 189 -3.50 -2.04 -20.06
C GLN A 189 -4.94 -2.36 -20.47
N GLY A 190 -5.41 -1.66 -21.50
CA GLY A 190 -6.74 -1.86 -22.08
C GLY A 190 -7.27 -0.57 -22.71
N PRO A 191 -8.48 -0.62 -23.32
CA PRO A 191 -9.07 0.52 -24.01
C PRO A 191 -9.25 1.77 -23.15
N GLU A 192 -9.46 1.59 -21.84
CA GLU A 192 -9.54 2.72 -20.92
C GLU A 192 -8.25 2.87 -20.11
N GLY A 193 -7.46 1.81 -19.93
CA GLY A 193 -6.46 1.77 -18.87
C GLY A 193 -7.15 1.78 -17.51
N ARG A 194 -6.80 0.83 -16.65
CA ARG A 194 -7.54 0.60 -15.41
C ARG A 194 -6.62 0.57 -14.22
N GLU A 195 -6.91 1.40 -13.24
CA GLU A 195 -6.36 1.26 -11.90
C GLU A 195 -7.29 0.35 -11.09
N SER A 196 -6.73 -0.58 -10.31
CA SER A 196 -7.50 -1.46 -9.45
C SER A 196 -6.75 -1.84 -8.21
N GLY A 197 -7.47 -1.85 -7.09
CA GLY A 197 -6.94 -2.31 -5.82
C GLY A 197 -7.48 -3.68 -5.45
N TRP A 198 -6.62 -4.54 -4.90
CA TRP A 198 -7.01 -5.80 -4.27
C TRP A 198 -6.26 -5.99 -2.96
N LEU A 199 -6.59 -7.05 -2.23
CA LEU A 199 -5.92 -7.39 -0.99
C LEU A 199 -5.21 -8.73 -1.14
N GLU A 200 -4.06 -8.85 -0.47
CA GLU A 200 -3.34 -10.11 -0.32
C GLU A 200 -3.13 -10.41 1.16
N TYR A 201 -3.25 -11.68 1.53
CA TYR A 201 -2.94 -12.17 2.86
C TYR A 201 -1.66 -13.01 2.83
N TRP A 202 -0.91 -12.98 3.92
CA TRP A 202 0.25 -13.85 4.09
C TRP A 202 -0.21 -15.26 4.45
N ASN A 203 0.29 -16.28 3.75
CA ASN A 203 -0.09 -17.69 3.98
C ASN A 203 0.98 -18.52 4.70
N GLY A 204 2.09 -17.91 5.11
CA GLY A 204 3.24 -18.57 5.73
C GLY A 204 4.46 -18.64 4.82
N ASP A 205 4.24 -18.88 3.53
CA ASP A 205 5.29 -19.03 2.51
C ASP A 205 5.33 -17.86 1.52
N GLY A 206 4.21 -17.15 1.36
CA GLY A 206 4.06 -16.07 0.39
C GLY A 206 2.74 -15.31 0.53
N TRP A 207 2.54 -14.38 -0.40
CA TRP A 207 1.31 -13.61 -0.51
C TRP A 207 0.29 -14.33 -1.39
N ALA A 208 -0.93 -14.47 -0.88
CA ALA A 208 -2.06 -15.04 -1.57
C ALA A 208 -3.20 -14.03 -1.68
N GLN A 209 -3.93 -14.07 -2.80
CA GLN A 209 -4.97 -13.09 -3.06
C GLN A 209 -6.25 -13.38 -2.28
N LEU A 210 -6.92 -12.31 -1.88
CA LEU A 210 -8.22 -12.36 -1.24
C LEU A 210 -9.33 -12.27 -2.28
N PRO A 211 -10.18 -13.30 -2.42
CA PRO A 211 -11.34 -13.25 -3.30
C PRO A 211 -12.45 -12.43 -2.61
N LEU A 212 -12.28 -11.11 -2.55
CA LEU A 212 -13.35 -10.22 -2.12
C LEU A 212 -13.24 -8.85 -2.78
N LEU A 213 -14.35 -8.40 -3.38
CA LEU A 213 -14.58 -7.00 -3.79
C LEU A 213 -13.45 -6.36 -4.60
N SER A 214 -12.58 -7.16 -5.21
CA SER A 214 -11.78 -6.70 -6.32
C SER A 214 -12.79 -6.33 -7.39
N ASP A 215 -12.82 -5.07 -7.82
CA ASP A 215 -13.32 -4.73 -9.14
C ASP A 215 -12.77 -5.83 -10.06
N SER A 216 -13.63 -6.58 -10.76
CA SER A 216 -13.29 -7.90 -11.35
C SER A 216 -11.92 -7.87 -12.02
N LEU A 217 -10.87 -8.37 -11.35
CA LEU A 217 -9.50 -8.31 -11.88
C LEU A 217 -9.47 -9.08 -13.20
N PRO A 218 -8.69 -8.64 -14.19
CA PRO A 218 -8.50 -9.43 -15.40
C PRO A 218 -8.02 -10.84 -15.05
N ASP A 219 -8.55 -11.85 -15.75
CA ASP A 219 -8.13 -13.24 -15.57
C ASP A 219 -6.61 -13.36 -15.69
N GLY A 220 -5.97 -13.99 -14.69
CA GLY A 220 -4.53 -14.15 -14.66
C GLY A 220 -3.73 -12.85 -14.70
N PHE A 221 -4.32 -11.72 -14.25
CA PHE A 221 -3.70 -10.39 -14.30
C PHE A 221 -3.35 -9.93 -15.71
N ALA A 222 -4.13 -10.36 -16.71
CA ALA A 222 -3.92 -9.96 -18.10
C ALA A 222 -3.81 -8.43 -18.23
N GLY A 223 -2.70 -7.98 -18.83
CA GLY A 223 -2.40 -6.58 -19.05
C GLY A 223 -1.90 -5.82 -17.82
N LEU A 224 -1.53 -6.48 -16.71
CA LEU A 224 -0.92 -5.79 -15.58
C LEU A 224 0.42 -5.14 -15.98
N SER A 225 0.50 -3.83 -15.88
CA SER A 225 1.69 -3.03 -16.21
C SER A 225 2.57 -2.78 -14.99
N LEU A 226 1.95 -2.45 -13.85
CA LEU A 226 2.63 -2.12 -12.59
C LEU A 226 1.75 -2.58 -11.44
N ALA A 227 2.35 -3.14 -10.39
CA ALA A 227 1.71 -3.40 -9.12
C ALA A 227 2.58 -2.92 -7.96
N VAL A 228 1.95 -2.31 -6.97
CA VAL A 228 2.60 -1.73 -5.81
C VAL A 228 1.93 -2.23 -4.53
N ALA A 229 2.73 -2.67 -3.57
CA ALA A 229 2.26 -3.03 -2.24
C ALA A 229 3.27 -2.57 -1.18
N GLY A 230 2.80 -1.91 -0.12
CA GLY A 230 3.69 -1.42 0.95
C GLY A 230 4.74 -0.40 0.48
N GLY A 231 4.55 0.25 -0.67
CA GLY A 231 5.52 1.16 -1.28
C GLY A 231 6.54 0.49 -2.21
N GLU A 232 6.50 -0.84 -2.36
CA GLU A 232 7.42 -1.60 -3.21
C GLU A 232 6.77 -2.03 -4.52
N TYR A 233 7.58 -2.12 -5.59
CA TYR A 233 7.15 -2.66 -6.87
C TYR A 233 7.12 -4.18 -6.81
N ILE A 234 5.93 -4.76 -6.92
CA ILE A 234 5.73 -6.22 -6.83
C ILE A 234 5.26 -6.84 -8.15
N THR A 235 5.30 -6.08 -9.25
CA THR A 235 4.82 -6.55 -10.57
C THR A 235 5.43 -7.90 -10.97
N GLY A 236 6.74 -8.06 -10.76
CA GLY A 236 7.47 -9.30 -11.08
C GLY A 236 7.14 -10.49 -10.18
N GLU A 237 6.48 -10.27 -9.03
CA GLU A 237 5.93 -11.35 -8.20
C GLU A 237 4.65 -11.93 -8.81
N ILE A 238 3.95 -11.17 -9.65
CA ILE A 238 2.59 -11.47 -10.12
C ILE A 238 2.60 -11.90 -11.60
N VAL A 239 3.31 -11.17 -12.46
CA VAL A 239 3.39 -11.42 -13.90
C VAL A 239 4.84 -11.36 -14.40
N PRO A 240 5.17 -12.02 -15.51
CA PRO A 240 6.46 -11.84 -16.16
C PRO A 240 6.69 -10.38 -16.56
N CYS A 241 7.88 -9.86 -16.25
CA CYS A 241 8.25 -8.47 -16.51
C CYS A 241 9.43 -8.34 -17.48
N GLY A 242 9.47 -7.20 -18.17
CA GLY A 242 10.66 -6.68 -18.82
C GLY A 242 11.13 -5.39 -18.15
N LYS A 243 12.23 -4.82 -18.63
CA LYS A 243 12.84 -3.60 -18.08
C LYS A 243 12.94 -2.50 -19.11
N ILE A 244 12.66 -1.27 -18.70
CA ILE A 244 13.06 -0.07 -19.44
C ILE A 244 14.26 0.52 -18.71
N ALA A 245 15.38 0.67 -19.41
CA ALA A 245 16.61 1.26 -18.87
C ALA A 245 16.82 2.65 -19.47
N PHE A 246 16.67 3.69 -18.66
CA PHE A 246 16.81 5.07 -19.07
C PHE A 246 18.28 5.51 -19.00
N GLN A 247 18.79 5.98 -20.12
CA GLN A 247 20.02 6.76 -20.18
C GLN A 247 19.65 8.24 -19.99
N PRO A 248 20.33 8.95 -19.07
CA PRO A 248 19.90 10.28 -18.63
C PRO A 248 19.99 11.34 -19.72
N VAL A 249 19.35 12.49 -19.47
CA VAL A 249 19.51 13.69 -20.30
C VAL A 249 20.92 14.27 -20.21
N SER A 250 21.28 15.10 -21.18
CA SER A 250 22.63 15.70 -21.26
C SER A 250 22.84 16.75 -20.18
N VAL A 251 21.80 17.53 -19.87
CA VAL A 251 21.84 18.62 -18.91
C VAL A 251 20.72 18.44 -17.89
N ALA A 252 21.09 18.06 -16.67
CA ALA A 252 20.16 17.96 -15.56
C ALA A 252 19.44 19.30 -15.30
N SER A 253 18.14 19.24 -15.05
CA SER A 253 17.34 20.41 -14.71
C SER A 253 16.11 20.01 -13.92
N ASP A 254 15.86 20.69 -12.81
CA ASP A 254 14.63 20.56 -12.02
C ASP A 254 13.35 20.94 -12.80
N SER A 255 13.51 21.51 -14.00
CA SER A 255 12.39 21.79 -14.90
C SER A 255 11.97 20.61 -15.77
N LEU A 256 12.76 19.53 -15.79
CA LEU A 256 12.50 18.32 -16.56
C LEU A 256 11.78 17.28 -15.70
N LEU A 257 10.77 16.65 -16.28
CA LEU A 257 10.04 15.54 -15.66
C LEU A 257 9.96 14.38 -16.64
N LEU A 258 10.27 13.19 -16.14
CA LEU A 258 10.11 11.93 -16.84
C LEU A 258 8.85 11.24 -16.34
N ALA A 259 8.02 10.76 -17.26
CA ALA A 259 6.86 9.93 -16.95
C ALA A 259 6.77 8.75 -17.92
N VAL A 260 6.30 7.62 -17.40
CA VAL A 260 5.95 6.43 -18.19
C VAL A 260 4.44 6.27 -18.12
N SER A 261 3.79 6.08 -19.26
CA SER A 261 2.34 5.97 -19.33
C SER A 261 1.89 4.77 -20.12
N ILE A 262 0.72 4.24 -19.77
CA ILE A 262 -0.04 3.29 -20.57
C ILE A 262 -0.79 4.07 -21.68
N PRO A 263 -0.54 3.80 -22.97
CA PRO A 263 -1.29 4.39 -24.06
C PRO A 263 -2.72 3.81 -24.11
N CYS A 264 -3.70 4.69 -24.12
CA CYS A 264 -5.12 4.35 -24.27
C CYS A 264 -5.73 5.14 -25.44
N PRO A 265 -6.78 4.64 -26.10
CA PRO A 265 -7.60 5.42 -27.03
C PRO A 265 -7.93 6.83 -26.51
N GLY A 266 -7.29 7.86 -27.09
CA GLY A 266 -7.54 9.27 -26.80
C GLY A 266 -6.96 9.80 -25.48
N ARG A 267 -6.21 9.00 -24.71
CA ARG A 267 -5.57 9.44 -23.45
C ARG A 267 -4.31 8.63 -23.08
N TYR A 268 -3.60 9.09 -22.06
CA TYR A 268 -2.52 8.36 -21.41
C TYR A 268 -2.85 8.17 -19.94
N VAL A 269 -2.59 6.98 -19.40
CA VAL A 269 -2.66 6.70 -17.96
C VAL A 269 -1.24 6.68 -17.45
N ALA A 270 -0.85 7.72 -16.71
CA ALA A 270 0.51 7.83 -16.18
C ALA A 270 0.72 6.84 -15.03
N LEU A 271 1.90 6.23 -14.99
CA LEU A 271 2.35 5.36 -13.92
C LEU A 271 3.07 6.20 -12.86
N ASP A 272 2.32 7.07 -12.19
CA ASP A 272 2.84 8.12 -11.29
C ASP A 272 3.57 7.59 -10.04
N TRP A 273 3.49 6.27 -9.80
CA TRP A 273 4.23 5.58 -8.75
C TRP A 273 5.68 5.26 -9.10
N LEU A 274 6.08 5.44 -10.36
CA LEU A 274 7.46 5.25 -10.78
C LEU A 274 8.30 6.44 -10.34
N ASP A 275 9.30 6.17 -9.51
CA ASP A 275 10.29 7.17 -9.11
C ASP A 275 11.39 7.24 -10.19
N THR A 276 11.17 8.11 -11.18
CA THR A 276 12.07 8.27 -12.32
C THR A 276 12.65 9.68 -12.36
N ASP A 277 13.97 9.79 -12.23
CA ASP A 277 14.71 11.04 -12.39
C ASP A 277 15.43 11.05 -13.75
N PRO A 278 15.09 11.99 -14.66
CA PRO A 278 15.73 12.08 -15.97
C PRO A 278 17.23 12.41 -15.92
N ALA A 279 17.75 12.92 -14.79
CA ALA A 279 19.13 13.33 -14.63
C ALA A 279 20.08 12.18 -14.26
N VAL A 280 19.55 11.05 -13.80
CA VAL A 280 20.35 9.90 -13.36
C VAL A 280 19.95 8.63 -14.12
N PRO A 281 20.90 7.71 -14.39
CA PRO A 281 20.54 6.41 -14.93
C PRO A 281 19.58 5.69 -13.97
N CYS A 282 18.43 5.28 -14.50
CA CYS A 282 17.44 4.53 -13.75
C CYS A 282 16.82 3.44 -14.63
N SER A 283 16.20 2.46 -13.99
CA SER A 283 15.45 1.42 -14.69
C SER A 283 14.16 1.12 -13.97
N VAL A 284 13.11 0.86 -14.74
CA VAL A 284 11.80 0.44 -14.21
C VAL A 284 11.48 -0.95 -14.73
N GLU A 285 10.90 -1.76 -13.87
CA GLU A 285 10.44 -3.11 -14.21
C GLU A 285 8.92 -3.09 -14.35
N LEU A 286 8.43 -3.51 -15.51
CA LEU A 286 7.04 -3.39 -15.92
C LEU A 286 6.57 -4.69 -16.57
N GLY A 287 5.28 -4.98 -16.45
CA GLY A 287 4.65 -6.08 -17.17
C GLY A 287 4.70 -5.88 -18.68
N GLU A 288 4.48 -6.95 -19.44
CA GLU A 288 4.53 -6.90 -20.90
C GLU A 288 3.52 -5.92 -21.50
N GLY A 289 3.92 -5.25 -22.59
CA GLY A 289 3.03 -4.50 -23.47
C GLY A 289 3.56 -3.12 -23.85
N ALA A 290 2.67 -2.26 -24.31
CA ALA A 290 3.02 -0.98 -24.92
C ALA A 290 3.00 0.15 -23.90
N TYR A 291 4.02 1.00 -23.96
CA TYR A 291 4.20 2.15 -23.08
C TYR A 291 4.54 3.40 -23.89
N MET A 292 4.27 4.57 -23.29
CA MET A 292 4.71 5.86 -23.79
C MET A 292 5.64 6.50 -22.77
N ILE A 293 6.84 6.83 -23.22
CA ILE A 293 7.79 7.63 -22.44
C ILE A 293 7.56 9.09 -22.76
N HIS A 294 7.40 9.88 -21.72
CA HIS A 294 7.17 11.31 -21.80
C HIS A 294 8.31 12.04 -21.10
N LEU A 295 9.02 12.90 -21.83
CA LEU A 295 9.94 13.87 -21.24
C LEU A 295 9.30 15.24 -21.40
N SER A 296 9.06 15.94 -20.30
CA SER A 296 8.43 17.25 -20.31
C SER A 296 9.31 18.30 -19.67
N ARG A 297 9.15 19.56 -20.11
CA ARG A 297 9.85 20.72 -19.55
C ARG A 297 8.89 21.85 -19.25
N ARG A 298 8.89 22.34 -18.01
CA ARG A 298 8.17 23.57 -17.64
C ARG A 298 9.02 24.80 -17.96
N LEU A 299 8.49 25.68 -18.79
CA LEU A 299 9.14 26.94 -19.17
C LEU A 299 8.87 28.03 -18.14
N SER A 300 9.70 29.08 -18.13
CA SER A 300 9.52 30.26 -17.27
C SER A 300 8.20 31.00 -17.52
N SER A 301 7.62 30.86 -18.72
CA SER A 301 6.29 31.38 -19.06
C SER A 301 5.14 30.59 -18.43
N GLY A 302 5.42 29.45 -17.79
CA GLY A 302 4.42 28.51 -17.28
C GLY A 302 3.92 27.49 -18.32
N ALA A 303 4.29 27.65 -19.60
CA ALA A 303 3.99 26.66 -20.64
C ALA A 303 4.79 25.37 -20.41
N VAL A 304 4.24 24.24 -20.87
CA VAL A 304 4.91 22.92 -20.81
C VAL A 304 5.19 22.46 -22.23
N ARG A 305 6.44 22.07 -22.50
CA ARG A 305 6.81 21.33 -23.70
C ARG A 305 6.88 19.84 -23.37
N LEU A 306 6.46 19.01 -24.31
CA LEU A 306 6.38 17.56 -24.15
C LEU A 306 6.96 16.89 -25.39
N ALA A 307 7.92 16.00 -25.18
CA ALA A 307 8.41 15.06 -26.17
C ALA A 307 8.00 13.65 -25.73
N SER A 308 7.70 12.77 -26.69
CA SER A 308 7.24 11.43 -26.35
C SER A 308 7.73 10.38 -27.33
N MET A 309 8.00 9.18 -26.84
CA MET A 309 8.34 8.03 -27.67
C MET A 309 7.60 6.76 -27.21
N PRO A 310 7.15 5.91 -28.13
CA PRO A 310 6.60 4.61 -27.80
C PRO A 310 7.71 3.62 -27.44
N VAL A 311 7.43 2.73 -26.50
CA VAL A 311 8.31 1.63 -26.08
C VAL A 311 7.46 0.39 -25.85
N ASP A 312 7.85 -0.73 -26.46
CA ASP A 312 7.23 -2.03 -26.19
C ASP A 312 8.13 -2.85 -25.26
N VAL A 313 7.57 -3.33 -24.15
CA VAL A 313 8.26 -4.16 -23.16
C VAL A 313 7.86 -5.61 -23.36
N VAL A 314 8.87 -6.48 -23.45
CA VAL A 314 8.71 -7.95 -23.53
C VAL A 314 9.39 -8.58 -22.32
N ALA A 315 8.80 -9.64 -21.75
CA ALA A 315 9.31 -10.26 -20.55
C ALA A 315 10.73 -10.80 -20.76
N GLY A 316 11.57 -10.64 -19.74
CA GLY A 316 12.98 -11.05 -19.77
C GLY A 316 13.89 -10.20 -20.67
N THR A 317 13.38 -9.11 -21.25
CA THR A 317 14.17 -8.17 -22.06
C THR A 317 14.44 -6.86 -21.33
N THR A 318 15.48 -6.16 -21.74
CA THR A 318 15.77 -4.78 -21.32
C THR A 318 15.77 -3.88 -22.54
N VAL A 319 14.90 -2.88 -22.54
CA VAL A 319 14.79 -1.88 -23.60
C VAL A 319 15.56 -0.62 -23.19
N PRO A 320 16.65 -0.27 -23.88
CA PRO A 320 17.36 0.98 -23.61
C PRO A 320 16.57 2.16 -24.18
N VAL A 321 16.39 3.21 -23.37
CA VAL A 321 15.77 4.48 -23.76
C VAL A 321 16.76 5.61 -23.55
N HIS A 322 17.14 6.29 -24.62
CA HIS A 322 18.04 7.44 -24.56
C HIS A 322 17.25 8.74 -24.45
N LEU A 323 17.16 9.32 -23.24
CA LEU A 323 16.34 10.52 -23.01
C LEU A 323 16.84 11.74 -23.78
N GLN A 324 18.12 11.76 -24.16
CA GLN A 324 18.70 12.79 -25.03
C GLN A 324 17.95 12.92 -26.38
N ASP A 325 17.39 11.83 -26.90
CA ASP A 325 16.62 11.86 -28.15
C ASP A 325 15.33 12.68 -28.00
N LEU A 326 14.72 12.65 -26.81
CA LEU A 326 13.56 13.46 -26.46
C LEU A 326 13.94 14.89 -26.09
N GLU A 327 15.07 15.07 -25.39
CA GLU A 327 15.58 16.37 -24.94
C GLU A 327 15.71 17.35 -26.12
N ASN A 328 16.24 16.88 -27.25
CA ASN A 328 16.37 17.68 -28.47
C ASN A 328 15.04 18.23 -29.01
N SER A 329 13.93 17.53 -28.75
CA SER A 329 12.58 17.93 -29.17
C SER A 329 11.92 18.92 -28.21
N LEU A 330 12.57 19.25 -27.08
CA LEU A 330 12.07 20.21 -26.09
C LEU A 330 12.60 21.64 -26.32
N HIS A 331 13.53 21.84 -27.26
CA HIS A 331 14.19 23.13 -27.56
C HIS A 331 13.54 23.93 -28.69
#